data_AF-A0AAD4BHS0-F1
#
_entry.id   AF-A0AAD4BHS0-F1
#
_cell.length_a   1.000
_cell.length_b   1.000
_cell.length_c   1.000
_cell.angle_alpha   90.00
_cell.angle_beta   90.00
_cell.angle_gamma   90.00
#
_symmetry.space_group_name_H-M   'P 1'
#
loop_
_entity.id
_entity.type
_entity.pdbx_description
1 polymer ?
#
loop_
_entity_poly.entity_id
_entity_poly.type
_entity_poly.pdbx_seq_one_letter_code
_entity_poly.pdbx_strand_id
1 'polypeptide(L)'
;MELTLSPLRPTGLGSIPSQRIAGKRPLINPSTGPPKPPLFWTSIGDETQWLYHEANILYWAMALLDFTYRYVDQCIIDAKDLPPFVVPCLCFVEASLLFAYSADCTEAPRIPGCKPGSVGTTYLVEEIIDDEFFKYIHNGSASPVQLTNVEANKVAEFLAFTQHVQYTKTGGQVYISDYQGG
;
A
#
# COMPACT_ATOMS: atom_id res chain seq x y z
N MET A 1 6.44 -2.44 13.92
CA MET A 1 6.14 -1.35 14.89
C MET A 1 4.86 -1.73 15.62
N GLU A 2 4.61 -1.21 16.82
CA GLU A 2 3.33 -1.39 17.51
C GLU A 2 2.59 -0.05 17.59
N LEU A 3 1.28 -0.09 17.32
CA LEU A 3 0.42 1.07 17.34
C LEU A 3 -0.32 1.13 18.69
N THR A 4 -0.03 2.16 19.48
CA THR A 4 -0.56 2.36 20.84
C THR A 4 -1.50 3.58 20.88
N LEU A 5 -2.61 3.51 20.15
CA LEU A 5 -3.61 4.59 20.13
C LEU A 5 -4.44 4.61 21.42
N SER A 6 -4.80 5.83 21.85
CA SER A 6 -5.80 6.07 22.88
C SER A 6 -6.56 7.37 22.57
N PRO A 7 -7.90 7.33 22.37
CA PRO A 7 -8.74 6.13 22.36
C PRO A 7 -8.46 5.23 21.14
N LEU A 8 -8.80 3.95 21.25
CA LEU A 8 -8.78 3.03 20.12
C LEU A 8 -9.83 3.42 19.08
N ARG A 9 -9.56 3.09 17.82
CA ARG A 9 -10.56 3.25 16.75
C ARG A 9 -11.65 2.18 16.87
N PRO A 10 -12.89 2.45 16.43
CA PRO A 10 -13.97 1.45 16.46
C PRO A 10 -13.69 0.21 15.59
N THR A 11 -13.03 0.40 14.44
CA THR A 11 -12.71 -0.66 13.46
C THR A 11 -11.41 -0.33 12.73
N GLY A 12 -10.81 -1.33 12.09
CA GLY A 12 -9.63 -1.18 11.23
C GLY A 12 -8.33 -0.97 11.99
N LEU A 13 -7.33 -0.39 11.30
CA LEU A 13 -6.01 -0.12 11.85
C LEU A 13 -6.07 0.78 13.10
N GLY A 14 -5.60 0.26 14.23
CA GLY A 14 -5.63 0.94 15.53
C GLY A 14 -6.90 0.67 16.36
N SER A 15 -7.67 -0.35 16.00
CA SER A 15 -8.82 -0.83 16.80
C SER A 15 -8.44 -1.79 17.93
N ILE A 16 -7.22 -2.33 17.89
CA ILE A 16 -6.69 -3.27 18.89
C ILE A 16 -5.54 -2.59 19.65
N PRO A 17 -5.44 -2.75 20.98
CA PRO A 17 -4.28 -2.28 21.75
C PRO A 17 -2.98 -2.87 21.21
N SER A 18 -1.94 -2.03 21.10
CA SER A 18 -0.59 -2.46 20.68
C SER A 18 -0.58 -3.27 19.37
N GLN A 19 -1.45 -2.92 18.42
CA GLN A 19 -1.55 -3.64 17.16
C GLN A 19 -0.21 -3.62 16.42
N ARG A 20 0.28 -4.80 16.00
CA ARG A 20 1.47 -4.90 15.17
C ARG A 20 1.17 -4.33 13.78
N ILE A 21 2.07 -3.47 13.30
CA ILE A 21 1.94 -2.78 12.02
C ILE A 21 3.25 -2.76 11.24
N ALA A 22 3.13 -2.70 9.92
CA ALA A 22 4.23 -2.38 9.02
C ALA A 22 4.36 -0.86 8.91
N GLY A 23 5.54 -0.30 9.21
CA GLY A 23 5.80 1.13 9.10
C GLY A 23 6.80 1.41 7.98
N LYS A 24 6.38 2.20 6.99
CA LYS A 24 7.20 2.60 5.84
C LYS A 24 7.62 4.06 6.01
N ARG A 25 8.91 4.31 5.76
CA ARG A 25 9.51 5.64 5.74
C ARG A 25 10.47 5.72 4.55
N PRO A 26 10.37 6.76 3.71
CA PRO A 26 11.20 6.85 2.52
C PRO A 26 12.67 7.10 2.87
N LEU A 27 13.55 6.51 2.06
CA LEU A 27 15.00 6.71 2.11
C LEU A 27 15.46 7.13 0.71
N ILE A 28 16.32 8.15 0.63
CA ILE A 28 16.94 8.56 -0.63
C ILE A 28 18.24 7.82 -0.84
N ASN A 29 18.46 7.40 -2.08
CA ASN A 29 19.78 7.13 -2.60
C ASN A 29 20.21 8.26 -3.55
N PRO A 30 21.26 9.03 -3.24
CA PRO A 30 21.73 10.11 -4.11
C PRO A 30 22.46 9.61 -5.36
N SER A 31 22.77 8.32 -5.47
CA SER A 31 23.38 7.74 -6.66
C SER A 31 22.33 7.43 -7.73
N THR A 32 22.67 7.70 -8.99
CA THR A 32 21.83 7.41 -10.18
C THR A 32 21.85 5.92 -10.58
N GLY A 33 22.47 5.05 -9.75
CA GLY A 33 22.58 3.61 -9.98
C GLY A 33 21.66 2.81 -9.04
N PRO A 34 21.75 1.47 -9.07
CA PRO A 34 21.04 0.64 -8.10
C PRO A 34 21.41 1.07 -6.67
N PRO A 35 20.45 1.11 -5.73
CA PRO A 35 20.66 1.72 -4.43
C PRO A 35 21.81 1.04 -3.69
N LYS A 36 22.91 1.76 -3.51
CA LYS A 36 24.04 1.36 -2.67
C LYS A 36 24.06 2.18 -1.39
N PRO A 37 24.31 1.58 -0.23
CA PRO A 37 24.56 2.32 0.99
C PRO A 37 25.70 3.36 0.79
N PRO A 38 25.67 4.50 1.49
CA PRO A 38 24.67 4.89 2.49
C PRO A 38 23.37 5.44 1.89
N LEU A 39 22.25 5.09 2.52
CA LEU A 39 20.93 5.70 2.28
C LEU A 39 20.75 6.88 3.24
N PHE A 40 20.02 7.91 2.81
CA PHE A 40 19.84 9.14 3.58
C PHE A 40 18.37 9.42 3.85
N TRP A 41 18.09 9.95 5.04
CA TRP A 41 16.80 10.56 5.36
C TRP A 41 16.68 11.92 4.69
N THR A 42 15.46 12.30 4.33
CA THR A 42 15.19 13.56 3.65
C THR A 42 14.69 14.58 4.69
N SER A 43 14.35 15.80 4.26
CA SER A 43 13.71 16.72 5.18
C SER A 43 12.33 16.17 5.59
N ILE A 44 11.90 16.40 6.83
CA ILE A 44 10.58 15.95 7.31
C ILE A 44 9.45 16.44 6.39
N GLY A 45 9.60 17.64 5.81
CA GLY A 45 8.66 18.18 4.83
C GLY A 45 8.56 17.33 3.57
N ASP A 46 9.71 16.99 2.97
CA ASP A 46 9.76 16.16 1.76
C ASP A 46 9.27 14.73 2.05
N GLU A 47 9.71 14.11 3.16
CA GLU A 47 9.24 12.77 3.58
C GLU A 47 7.71 12.75 3.73
N THR A 48 7.16 13.78 4.39
CA THR A 48 5.72 13.90 4.59
C THR A 48 4.99 14.05 3.27
N GLN A 49 5.47 14.91 2.36
CA GLN A 49 4.86 15.08 1.04
C GLN A 49 4.87 13.78 0.22
N TRP A 50 5.97 13.02 0.26
CA TRP A 50 6.06 11.74 -0.43
C TRP A 50 5.11 10.70 0.14
N LEU A 51 5.03 10.60 1.47
CA LEU A 51 4.09 9.68 2.12
C LEU A 51 2.64 10.06 1.83
N TYR A 52 2.30 11.35 1.74
CA TYR A 52 0.98 11.79 1.26
C TYR A 52 0.70 11.33 -0.18
N HIS A 53 1.70 11.39 -1.05
CA HIS A 53 1.56 10.92 -2.43
C HIS A 53 1.31 9.41 -2.47
N GLU A 54 2.11 8.62 -1.74
CA GLU A 54 1.94 7.17 -1.62
C GLU A 54 0.56 6.78 -1.05
N ALA A 55 0.11 7.47 0.02
CA ALA A 55 -1.22 7.25 0.59
C ALA A 55 -2.34 7.56 -0.43
N ASN A 56 -2.19 8.62 -1.23
CA ASN A 56 -3.14 8.94 -2.29
C ASN A 56 -3.12 7.90 -3.42
N ILE A 57 -1.94 7.40 -3.82
CA ILE A 57 -1.83 6.32 -4.81
C ILE A 57 -2.58 5.09 -4.32
N LEU A 58 -2.39 4.70 -3.06
CA LEU A 58 -3.08 3.54 -2.49
C LEU A 58 -4.61 3.75 -2.47
N TYR A 59 -5.08 4.94 -2.11
CA TYR A 59 -6.50 5.27 -2.16
C TYR A 59 -7.07 5.11 -3.58
N TRP A 60 -6.38 5.60 -4.59
CA TRP A 60 -6.78 5.42 -5.99
C TRP A 60 -6.73 3.95 -6.43
N ALA A 61 -5.73 3.19 -5.99
CA ALA A 61 -5.62 1.77 -6.27
C ALA A 61 -6.80 0.98 -5.67
N MET A 62 -7.19 1.29 -4.43
CA MET A 62 -8.39 0.71 -3.80
C MET A 62 -9.65 1.00 -4.62
N ALA A 63 -9.84 2.26 -5.04
CA ALA A 63 -10.98 2.67 -5.85
C ALA A 63 -11.01 2.00 -7.23
N LEU A 64 -9.85 1.83 -7.89
CA LEU A 64 -9.76 1.14 -9.18
C LEU A 64 -10.05 -0.36 -9.07
N LEU A 65 -9.59 -1.00 -8.00
CA LEU A 65 -9.87 -2.42 -7.75
C LEU A 65 -11.37 -2.64 -7.49
N ASP A 66 -11.96 -1.81 -6.64
CA ASP A 66 -13.40 -1.82 -6.36
C ASP A 66 -14.24 -1.52 -7.61
N PHE A 67 -13.82 -0.57 -8.46
CA PHE A 67 -14.38 -0.37 -9.79
C PHE A 67 -14.34 -1.66 -10.64
N THR A 68 -13.23 -2.40 -10.59
CA THR A 68 -13.06 -3.65 -11.35
C THR A 68 -14.01 -4.73 -10.85
N TYR A 69 -14.18 -4.87 -9.54
CA TYR A 69 -15.13 -5.83 -8.98
C TYR A 69 -16.57 -5.52 -9.36
N ARG A 70 -16.99 -4.24 -9.28
CA ARG A 70 -18.33 -3.86 -9.76
C ARG A 70 -18.56 -4.20 -11.24
N TYR A 71 -17.51 -4.06 -12.05
CA TYR A 71 -17.57 -4.47 -13.45
C TYR A 71 -17.75 -6.00 -13.58
N VAL A 72 -17.00 -6.79 -12.83
CA VAL A 72 -17.12 -8.25 -12.81
C VAL A 72 -18.51 -8.68 -12.34
N ASP A 73 -19.02 -8.10 -11.27
CA ASP A 73 -20.35 -8.38 -10.73
C ASP A 73 -21.43 -8.12 -11.78
N GLN A 74 -21.35 -6.99 -12.50
CA GLN A 74 -22.28 -6.68 -13.58
C GLN A 74 -22.19 -7.73 -14.71
N CYS A 75 -20.99 -8.15 -15.10
CA CYS A 75 -20.82 -9.20 -16.10
C CYS A 75 -21.41 -10.55 -15.66
N ILE A 76 -21.33 -10.88 -14.37
CA ILE A 76 -21.93 -12.11 -13.82
C ILE A 76 -23.45 -12.02 -13.82
N ILE A 77 -24.02 -10.88 -13.43
CA ILE A 77 -25.47 -10.63 -13.45
C ILE A 77 -26.04 -10.75 -14.87
N ASP A 78 -25.30 -10.24 -15.86
CA ASP A 78 -25.74 -10.26 -17.27
C ASP A 78 -25.49 -11.62 -17.95
N ALA A 79 -24.69 -12.50 -17.35
CA ALA A 79 -24.38 -13.81 -17.91
C ALA A 79 -25.56 -14.78 -17.76
N LYS A 80 -25.72 -15.67 -18.74
CA LYS A 80 -26.73 -16.74 -18.69
C LYS A 80 -26.39 -17.82 -17.67
N ASP A 81 -25.09 -18.08 -17.53
CA ASP A 81 -24.53 -19.12 -16.68
C ASP A 81 -23.47 -18.50 -15.76
N LEU A 82 -23.32 -19.06 -14.56
CA LEU A 82 -22.29 -18.65 -13.63
C LEU A 82 -20.89 -19.00 -14.15
N PRO A 83 -19.84 -18.24 -13.77
CA PRO A 83 -18.48 -18.58 -14.17
C PRO A 83 -18.11 -19.98 -13.66
N PRO A 84 -17.42 -20.81 -14.47
CA PRO A 84 -17.03 -22.17 -14.08
C PRO A 84 -15.86 -22.20 -13.09
N PHE A 85 -15.47 -21.05 -12.54
CA PHE A 85 -14.38 -20.86 -11.60
C PHE A 85 -14.78 -19.86 -10.53
N VAL A 86 -14.09 -19.92 -9.39
CA VAL A 86 -14.26 -18.94 -8.31
C VAL A 86 -13.48 -17.67 -8.66
N VAL A 87 -14.15 -16.53 -8.69
CA VAL A 87 -13.49 -15.24 -8.85
C VAL A 87 -12.75 -14.92 -7.55
N PRO A 88 -11.43 -14.66 -7.58
CA PRO A 88 -10.68 -14.25 -6.40
C PRO A 88 -11.26 -12.99 -5.76
N CYS A 89 -11.37 -12.96 -4.44
CA CYS A 89 -11.77 -11.79 -3.66
C CYS A 89 -10.53 -11.21 -2.97
N LEU A 90 -9.93 -10.20 -3.59
CA LEU A 90 -8.69 -9.56 -3.20
C LEU A 90 -8.98 -8.13 -2.72
N CYS A 91 -8.17 -7.64 -1.79
CA CYS A 91 -8.21 -6.26 -1.32
C CYS A 91 -6.79 -5.72 -1.12
N PHE A 92 -6.66 -4.39 -1.04
CA PHE A 92 -5.45 -3.78 -0.48
C PHE A 92 -5.58 -3.73 1.03
N VAL A 93 -4.46 -3.89 1.72
CA VAL A 93 -4.37 -3.69 3.18
C VAL A 93 -4.84 -2.30 3.58
N GLU A 94 -5.40 -2.17 4.76
CA GLU A 94 -5.64 -0.86 5.33
C GLU A 94 -4.31 -0.14 5.59
N ALA A 95 -4.24 1.12 5.18
CA ALA A 95 -3.09 1.97 5.45
C ALA A 95 -3.53 3.33 5.99
N SER A 96 -2.61 4.01 6.68
CA SER A 96 -2.83 5.35 7.22
C SER A 96 -1.52 6.11 7.37
N LEU A 97 -1.60 7.44 7.40
CA LEU A 97 -0.47 8.27 7.78
C LEU A 97 -0.39 8.38 9.30
N LEU A 98 0.78 8.12 9.85
CA LEU A 98 1.08 8.29 11.26
C LEU A 98 2.07 9.42 11.45
N PHE A 99 1.70 10.39 12.29
CA PHE A 99 2.53 11.52 12.65
C PHE A 99 3.08 11.34 14.07
N ALA A 100 4.39 11.16 14.18
CA ALA A 100 5.09 11.13 15.45
C ALA A 100 5.52 12.54 15.82
N TYR A 101 4.92 13.10 16.86
CA TYR A 101 5.24 14.43 17.35
C TYR A 101 6.45 14.39 18.29
N SER A 102 7.33 15.37 18.14
CA SER A 102 8.41 15.60 19.10
C SER A 102 7.80 15.93 20.47
N ALA A 103 8.17 15.16 21.49
CA ALA A 103 7.81 15.48 22.87
C ALA A 103 8.46 16.80 23.28
N ASP A 104 7.89 17.45 24.30
CA ASP A 104 8.52 18.56 24.99
C ASP A 104 9.85 18.06 25.59
N CYS A 105 10.95 18.24 24.86
CA CYS A 105 12.30 17.91 25.31
C CYS A 105 12.67 18.87 26.45
N THR A 106 12.25 18.53 27.68
CA THR A 106 12.73 19.18 28.90
C THR A 106 14.12 18.67 29.30
N GLU A 107 14.56 17.49 28.84
CA GLU A 107 15.85 16.90 29.29
C GLU A 107 16.79 16.33 28.21
N ALA A 108 16.45 16.35 26.90
CA ALA A 108 17.36 15.91 25.83
C ALA A 108 18.07 17.10 25.16
N PRO A 109 19.29 16.94 24.59
CA PRO A 109 19.97 18.01 23.87
C PRO A 109 19.05 18.48 22.74
N ARG A 110 18.62 19.75 22.80
CA ARG A 110 17.75 20.35 21.81
C ARG A 110 18.37 20.16 20.43
N ILE A 111 17.71 19.40 19.56
CA ILE A 111 18.01 19.45 18.12
C ILE A 111 17.70 20.90 17.70
N PRO A 112 18.68 21.69 17.22
CA PRO A 112 18.45 23.07 16.87
C PRO A 112 17.32 23.18 15.83
N GLY A 113 16.24 23.87 16.17
CA GLY A 113 15.09 24.11 15.28
C GLY A 113 13.84 23.24 15.52
N CYS A 114 13.89 22.23 16.39
CA CYS A 114 12.71 21.43 16.71
C CYS A 114 11.82 22.16 17.73
N LYS A 115 10.63 22.60 17.31
CA LYS A 115 9.66 23.24 18.21
C LYS A 115 8.85 22.15 18.93
N PRO A 116 8.62 22.29 20.25
CA PRO A 116 7.65 21.49 20.98
C PRO A 116 6.31 21.38 20.21
N GLY A 117 5.77 20.18 20.07
CA GLY A 117 4.54 19.94 19.33
C GLY A 117 4.66 19.96 17.80
N SER A 118 5.88 20.01 17.25
CA SER A 118 6.11 19.79 15.81
C SER A 118 6.20 18.30 15.47
N VAL A 119 5.79 17.93 14.25
CA VAL A 119 5.96 16.58 13.71
C VAL A 119 7.45 16.29 13.58
N GLY A 120 7.93 15.30 14.34
CA GLY A 120 9.32 14.86 14.29
C GLY A 120 9.55 13.81 13.21
N THR A 121 8.56 12.98 12.89
CA THR A 121 8.63 11.98 11.81
C THR A 121 7.23 11.60 11.33
N THR A 122 7.11 11.26 10.06
CA THR A 122 5.89 10.74 9.44
C THR A 122 6.15 9.33 8.91
N TYR A 123 5.15 8.45 9.02
CA TYR A 123 5.17 7.09 8.49
C TYR A 123 3.90 6.82 7.68
N LEU A 124 4.01 6.00 6.63
CA LEU A 124 2.87 5.26 6.10
C LEU A 124 2.81 3.94 6.87
N VAL A 125 1.71 3.71 7.58
CA VAL A 125 1.50 2.50 8.37
C VAL A 125 0.46 1.62 7.70
N GLU A 126 0.71 0.32 7.66
CA GLU A 126 -0.11 -0.70 7.01
C GLU A 126 -0.35 -1.88 7.97
N GLU A 127 -1.41 -2.64 7.71
CA GLU A 127 -1.59 -3.96 8.31
C GLU A 127 -0.41 -4.89 7.99
N ILE A 128 -0.05 -5.75 8.93
CA ILE A 128 0.95 -6.79 8.67
C ILE A 128 0.29 -7.94 7.94
N ILE A 129 0.90 -8.35 6.83
CA ILE A 129 0.61 -9.60 6.14
C ILE A 129 1.54 -10.65 6.74
N ASP A 130 0.98 -11.63 7.45
CA ASP A 130 1.73 -12.74 8.05
C ASP A 130 1.90 -13.93 7.08
N ASP A 131 1.20 -13.93 5.94
CA ASP A 131 1.27 -14.94 4.87
C ASP A 131 2.50 -14.79 3.97
N GLU A 132 2.73 -15.77 3.09
CA GLU A 132 3.81 -15.73 2.11
C GLU A 132 3.60 -14.59 1.11
N PHE A 133 4.55 -13.65 1.06
CA PHE A 133 4.43 -12.47 0.23
C PHE A 133 4.93 -12.72 -1.20
N PHE A 134 4.03 -12.62 -2.17
CA PHE A 134 4.32 -12.79 -3.58
C PHE A 134 4.33 -11.46 -4.32
N LYS A 135 5.18 -11.38 -5.34
CA LYS A 135 5.09 -10.35 -6.39
C LYS A 135 4.39 -10.96 -7.60
N TYR A 136 3.14 -10.58 -7.82
CA TYR A 136 2.29 -11.17 -8.85
C TYR A 136 2.50 -10.53 -10.23
N ILE A 137 2.74 -9.21 -10.27
CA ILE A 137 2.99 -8.46 -11.51
C ILE A 137 4.16 -7.50 -11.28
N HIS A 138 5.05 -7.36 -12.28
CA HIS A 138 6.15 -6.41 -12.22
C HIS A 138 5.74 -5.03 -12.75
N ASN A 139 6.24 -3.95 -12.16
CA ASN A 139 6.10 -2.59 -12.72
C ASN A 139 6.57 -2.43 -14.19
N GLY A 140 7.51 -3.26 -14.66
CA GLY A 140 8.05 -3.21 -16.02
C GLY A 140 7.36 -4.14 -17.02
N SER A 141 6.35 -4.91 -16.61
CA SER A 141 5.68 -5.90 -17.47
C SER A 141 4.24 -6.13 -17.03
N ALA A 142 3.29 -6.13 -17.97
CA ALA A 142 1.90 -6.48 -17.70
C ALA A 142 1.67 -8.00 -17.62
N SER A 143 2.70 -8.82 -17.86
CA SER A 143 2.58 -10.27 -17.78
C SER A 143 2.61 -10.74 -16.31
N PRO A 144 1.72 -11.66 -15.92
CA PRO A 144 1.80 -12.32 -14.61
C PRO A 144 3.16 -12.99 -14.40
N VAL A 145 3.68 -12.92 -13.17
CA VAL A 145 4.85 -13.69 -12.75
C VAL A 145 4.48 -15.16 -12.65
N GLN A 146 5.34 -16.03 -13.19
CA GLN A 146 5.18 -17.48 -13.07
C GLN A 146 5.69 -17.92 -11.69
N LEU A 147 4.76 -18.26 -10.81
CA LEU A 147 5.04 -18.70 -9.44
C LEU A 147 5.02 -20.24 -9.37
N THR A 148 5.68 -20.80 -8.36
CA THR A 148 5.63 -22.26 -8.11
C THR A 148 4.31 -22.68 -7.46
N ASN A 149 3.62 -21.74 -6.80
CA ASN A 149 2.33 -21.96 -6.16
C ASN A 149 1.19 -21.78 -7.18
N VAL A 150 0.41 -22.84 -7.38
CA VAL A 150 -0.69 -22.88 -8.36
C VAL A 150 -1.81 -21.90 -8.02
N GLU A 151 -2.17 -21.74 -6.75
CA GLU A 151 -3.21 -20.78 -6.36
C GLU A 151 -2.72 -19.33 -6.53
N ALA A 152 -1.44 -19.08 -6.21
CA ALA A 152 -0.82 -17.78 -6.45
C ALA A 152 -0.76 -17.43 -7.95
N ASN A 153 -0.57 -18.42 -8.84
CA ASN A 153 -0.67 -18.21 -10.29
C ASN A 153 -2.08 -17.80 -10.73
N LYS A 154 -3.14 -18.41 -10.18
CA LYS A 154 -4.52 -18.01 -10.48
C LYS A 154 -4.79 -16.57 -10.04
N VAL A 155 -4.25 -16.18 -8.89
CA VAL A 155 -4.31 -14.79 -8.41
C VAL A 155 -3.56 -13.86 -9.38
N ALA A 156 -2.36 -14.24 -9.83
CA ALA A 156 -1.59 -13.46 -10.80
C ALA A 156 -2.33 -13.26 -12.13
N GLU A 157 -2.97 -14.32 -12.66
CA GLU A 157 -3.80 -14.27 -13.86
C GLU A 157 -5.01 -13.34 -13.68
N PHE A 158 -5.72 -13.45 -12.56
CA PHE A 158 -6.84 -12.57 -12.25
C PHE A 158 -6.39 -11.11 -12.12
N LEU A 159 -5.25 -10.86 -11.47
CA LEU A 159 -4.70 -9.51 -11.35
C LEU A 159 -4.33 -8.92 -12.72
N ALA A 160 -3.78 -9.70 -13.65
CA ALA A 160 -3.54 -9.22 -15.02
C ALA A 160 -4.85 -8.92 -15.76
N PHE A 161 -5.90 -9.71 -15.54
CA PHE A 161 -7.24 -9.39 -16.00
C PHE A 161 -7.74 -8.05 -15.42
N THR A 162 -7.51 -7.75 -14.14
CA THR A 162 -7.89 -6.46 -13.56
C THR A 162 -7.20 -5.29 -14.26
N GLN A 163 -5.90 -5.42 -14.59
CA GLN A 163 -5.16 -4.38 -15.33
C GLN A 163 -5.80 -4.13 -16.69
N HIS A 164 -6.18 -5.20 -17.39
CA HIS A 164 -6.84 -5.09 -18.70
C HIS A 164 -8.18 -4.36 -18.59
N VAL A 165 -9.03 -4.74 -17.64
CA VAL A 165 -10.32 -4.07 -17.42
C VAL A 165 -10.11 -2.59 -17.09
N GLN A 166 -9.23 -2.26 -16.15
CA GLN A 166 -8.95 -0.88 -15.75
C GLN A 166 -8.46 -0.05 -16.93
N TYR A 167 -7.46 -0.55 -17.68
CA TYR A 167 -6.91 0.15 -18.83
C TYR A 167 -7.98 0.38 -19.90
N THR A 168 -8.72 -0.66 -20.29
CA THR A 168 -9.73 -0.54 -21.35
C THR A 168 -10.90 0.35 -20.93
N LYS A 169 -11.42 0.20 -19.70
CA LYS A 169 -12.60 0.96 -19.25
C LYS A 169 -12.31 2.41 -18.91
N THR A 170 -11.06 2.76 -18.62
CA THR A 170 -10.64 4.15 -18.42
C THR A 170 -10.20 4.82 -19.73
N GLY A 171 -10.34 4.15 -20.88
CA GLY A 171 -9.91 4.68 -22.17
C GLY A 171 -8.38 4.77 -22.30
N GLY A 172 -7.65 3.88 -21.63
CA GLY A 172 -6.20 3.79 -21.67
C GLY A 172 -5.48 4.74 -20.72
N GLN A 173 -6.18 5.37 -19.77
CA GLN A 173 -5.59 6.40 -18.91
C GLN A 173 -4.87 5.85 -17.69
N VAL A 174 -5.44 4.83 -17.05
CA VAL A 174 -4.93 4.34 -15.77
C VAL A 174 -5.21 2.86 -15.59
N TYR A 175 -4.26 2.18 -14.95
CA TYR A 175 -4.38 0.82 -14.44
C TYR A 175 -3.41 0.67 -13.26
N ILE A 176 -3.65 -0.31 -12.41
CA ILE A 176 -2.76 -0.63 -11.30
C ILE A 176 -1.65 -1.54 -11.80
N SER A 177 -0.41 -1.28 -11.41
CA SER A 177 0.72 -2.18 -11.66
C SER A 177 1.37 -2.61 -10.35
N ASP A 178 2.42 -3.42 -10.43
CA ASP A 178 3.21 -3.84 -9.27
C ASP A 178 2.41 -4.55 -8.17
N TYR A 179 1.39 -5.33 -8.55
CA TYR A 179 0.61 -6.10 -7.59
C TYR A 179 1.50 -7.09 -6.82
N GLN A 180 1.40 -7.03 -5.49
CA GLN A 180 2.15 -7.83 -4.55
C GLN A 180 1.40 -7.90 -3.21
N GLY A 181 1.53 -9.02 -2.51
CA GLY A 181 0.77 -9.30 -1.28
C GLY A 181 0.87 -10.77 -0.88
N GLY A 182 0.25 -11.12 0.26
CA GLY A 182 0.10 -12.50 0.72
C GLY A 182 -1.33 -13.00 0.60
#